data_AF-A0A3M8GD33-F1
#
_entry.id   AF-A0A3M8GD33-F1
#
_cell.length_a   1.000
_cell.length_b   1.000
_cell.length_c   1.000
_cell.angle_alpha   90.00
_cell.angle_beta   90.00
_cell.angle_gamma   90.00
#
_symmetry.space_group_name_H-M   'P 1'
#
loop_
_entity.id
_entity.type
_entity.pdbx_description
1 polymer ?
#
loop_
_entity_poly.entity_id
_entity_poly.type
_entity_poly.pdbx_seq_one_letter_code
_entity_poly.pdbx_strand_id
1 'polypeptide(L)'
;MAGNSFGKLFKLTTFGESHGKAIGGIIDGCPAGLKLDFEAIQNEMNRRKPGQSKIVTQRKEPDNVEFYSGIFEGQTTGTPIGFVIHNTNQKSKDYSHIKDV
;
A
#
# COMPACT_ATOMS: atom_id res chain seq x y z
N MET A 1 12.41 0.00 15.66
CA MET A 1 11.93 -1.30 15.13
C MET A 1 12.70 -1.62 13.86
N ALA A 2 13.35 -2.78 13.78
CA ALA A 2 14.06 -3.25 12.59
C ALA A 2 13.25 -4.40 11.96
N GLY A 3 13.23 -4.51 10.63
CA GLY A 3 12.55 -5.60 9.92
C GLY A 3 11.43 -5.19 8.96
N ASN A 4 11.40 -3.94 8.47
CA ASN A 4 10.44 -3.49 7.47
C ASN A 4 10.83 -3.84 6.02
N SER A 5 11.97 -4.52 5.83
CA SER A 5 12.43 -4.97 4.51
C SER A 5 12.36 -6.50 4.39
N PHE A 6 11.81 -6.98 3.28
CA PHE A 6 11.73 -8.40 2.93
C PHE A 6 12.34 -8.64 1.55
N GLY A 7 13.15 -9.69 1.42
CA GLY A 7 13.81 -10.07 0.16
C GLY A 7 15.27 -9.60 0.04
N LYS A 8 15.96 -10.06 -1.01
CA LYS A 8 17.39 -9.81 -1.26
C LYS A 8 17.64 -9.10 -2.60
N LEU A 9 17.31 -9.78 -3.70
CA LEU A 9 17.42 -9.22 -5.06
C LEU A 9 16.17 -8.44 -5.41
N PHE A 10 15.01 -9.09 -5.33
CA PHE A 10 13.71 -8.41 -5.32
C PHE A 10 13.35 -8.11 -3.86
N LYS A 11 13.34 -6.83 -3.50
CA LYS A 11 13.22 -6.40 -2.10
C LYS A 11 12.06 -5.43 -1.94
N LEU A 12 11.18 -5.71 -0.99
CA LEU A 12 10.12 -4.81 -0.55
C LEU A 12 10.54 -4.16 0.76
N THR A 13 10.47 -2.84 0.85
CA THR A 13 10.62 -2.09 2.09
C THR A 13 9.34 -1.30 2.35
N THR A 14 8.69 -1.51 3.49
CA THR A 14 7.41 -0.86 3.82
C THR A 14 7.55 0.25 4.85
N PHE A 15 6.58 1.14 4.89
CA PHE A 15 6.42 2.17 5.90
C PHE A 15 4.94 2.50 6.14
N GLY A 16 4.71 3.28 7.19
CA GLY A 16 3.38 3.79 7.54
C GLY A 16 2.68 2.96 8.60
N GLU A 17 1.57 3.52 9.08
CA GLU A 17 0.81 3.01 10.22
C GLU A 17 -0.67 2.99 9.84
N SER A 18 -1.46 2.07 10.41
CA SER A 18 -2.89 1.93 10.11
C SER A 18 -3.73 3.17 10.47
N HIS A 19 -3.24 4.01 11.38
CA HIS A 19 -3.87 5.27 11.79
C HIS A 19 -3.16 6.50 11.21
N GLY A 20 -2.09 6.30 10.44
CA GLY A 20 -1.36 7.36 9.79
C GLY A 20 -2.13 7.93 8.58
N LYS A 21 -1.52 8.91 7.91
CA LYS A 21 -2.08 9.50 6.68
C LYS A 21 -2.16 8.47 5.54
N ALA A 22 -1.17 7.59 5.46
CA ALA A 22 -1.04 6.59 4.42
C ALA A 22 -0.10 5.47 4.87
N ILE A 23 -0.17 4.35 4.17
CA ILE A 23 0.82 3.27 4.20
C ILE A 23 1.50 3.17 2.83
N GLY A 24 2.72 2.66 2.77
CA GLY A 24 3.42 2.59 1.50
C GLY A 24 4.67 1.75 1.55
N GLY A 25 5.41 1.78 0.46
CA GLY A 25 6.67 1.07 0.36
C GLY A 25 7.43 1.34 -0.92
N ILE A 26 8.59 0.71 -0.99
CA ILE A 26 9.51 0.74 -2.12
C ILE A 26 9.79 -0.70 -2.51
N ILE A 27 9.69 -1.00 -3.80
CA ILE A 27 10.09 -2.27 -4.39
C ILE A 27 11.37 -2.04 -5.20
N ASP A 28 12.44 -2.70 -4.80
CA ASP A 28 13.73 -2.70 -5.46
C ASP A 28 13.97 -4.00 -6.24
N GLY A 29 14.77 -3.90 -7.31
CA GLY A 29 15.23 -5.06 -8.09
C GLY A 29 14.20 -5.60 -9.09
N CYS A 30 13.18 -4.82 -9.42
CA CYS A 30 12.29 -5.13 -10.54
C CYS A 30 13.03 -4.87 -11.86
N PRO A 31 13.07 -5.82 -12.82
CA PRO A 31 13.70 -5.58 -14.12
C PRO A 31 12.96 -4.51 -14.91
N ALA A 32 13.65 -3.84 -15.85
CA ALA A 32 13.03 -2.89 -16.78
C ALA A 32 12.23 -3.60 -17.88
N GLY A 33 11.22 -2.91 -18.42
CA GLY A 33 10.39 -3.38 -19.56
C GLY A 33 9.27 -4.34 -19.18
N LEU A 34 8.97 -4.52 -17.89
CA LEU A 34 7.82 -5.32 -17.46
C LEU A 34 6.56 -4.48 -17.56
N LYS A 35 5.60 -4.92 -18.39
CA LYS A 35 4.29 -4.28 -18.51
C LYS A 35 3.48 -4.54 -17.25
N LEU A 36 2.97 -3.47 -16.64
CA LEU A 36 2.12 -3.53 -15.48
C LEU A 36 0.65 -3.42 -15.88
N ASP A 37 -0.15 -4.33 -15.33
CA ASP A 37 -1.59 -4.30 -15.46
C ASP A 37 -2.18 -3.66 -14.19
N PHE A 38 -2.47 -2.38 -14.26
CA PHE A 38 -3.04 -1.63 -13.14
C PHE A 38 -4.43 -2.12 -12.75
N GLU A 39 -5.19 -2.69 -13.69
CA GLU A 39 -6.51 -3.26 -13.39
C GLU A 39 -6.36 -4.55 -12.59
N ALA A 40 -5.42 -5.42 -12.98
CA ALA A 40 -5.09 -6.62 -12.20
C ALA A 40 -4.60 -6.27 -10.78
N ILE A 41 -3.77 -5.23 -10.65
CA ILE A 41 -3.32 -4.73 -9.33
C ILE A 41 -4.52 -4.30 -8.49
N GLN A 42 -5.41 -3.48 -9.05
CA GLN A 42 -6.59 -3.01 -8.33
C GLN A 42 -7.56 -4.15 -7.97
N ASN A 43 -7.67 -5.17 -8.82
CA ASN A 43 -8.46 -6.36 -8.54
C ASN A 43 -7.90 -7.16 -7.35
N GLU A 44 -6.58 -7.32 -7.26
CA GLU A 44 -5.94 -7.94 -6.09
C GLU A 44 -6.14 -7.12 -4.82
N MET A 45 -6.08 -5.79 -4.91
CA MET A 45 -6.42 -4.91 -3.77
C MET A 45 -7.88 -5.07 -3.35
N ASN A 46 -8.82 -5.14 -4.30
CA ASN A 46 -10.24 -5.36 -4.02
C ASN A 46 -10.50 -6.74 -3.39
N ARG A 47 -9.74 -7.77 -3.76
CA ARG A 47 -9.80 -9.11 -3.15
C ARG A 47 -9.39 -9.08 -1.68
N ARG A 48 -8.43 -8.21 -1.32
CA ARG A 48 -7.93 -8.06 0.05
C ARG A 48 -8.89 -7.31 0.98
N LYS A 49 -9.78 -6.45 0.45
CA LYS A 49 -10.67 -5.60 1.26
C LYS A 49 -11.52 -6.42 2.26
N PRO A 50 -11.38 -6.18 3.58
CA PRO A 50 -12.28 -6.75 4.57
C PRO A 50 -13.66 -6.08 4.44
N GLY A 51 -14.73 -6.85 4.23
CA GLY A 51 -16.02 -6.25 3.87
C GLY A 51 -16.95 -7.11 3.02
N GLN A 52 -16.47 -8.23 2.47
CA GLN A 52 -17.26 -9.05 1.56
C GLN A 52 -18.40 -9.84 2.22
N SER A 53 -18.52 -9.80 3.55
CA SER A 53 -19.60 -10.44 4.31
C SER A 53 -20.39 -9.40 5.11
N LYS A 54 -21.69 -9.64 5.28
CA LYS A 54 -22.63 -8.78 6.03
C LYS A 54 -22.27 -8.58 7.52
N ILE A 55 -21.29 -9.32 8.03
CA ILE A 55 -20.95 -9.41 9.46
C ILE A 55 -19.77 -8.48 9.84
N VAL A 56 -19.01 -7.96 8.86
CA VAL A 56 -17.82 -7.14 9.13
C VAL A 56 -18.05 -5.65 8.86
N THR A 57 -17.32 -4.78 9.56
CA THR A 57 -17.44 -3.33 9.42
C THR A 57 -17.20 -2.91 7.97
N GLN A 58 -18.12 -2.12 7.39
CA GLN A 58 -18.00 -1.55 6.05
C GLN A 58 -16.96 -0.41 6.02
N ARG A 59 -15.67 -0.73 6.24
CA ARG A 59 -14.61 0.22 5.91
C ARG A 59 -14.45 0.23 4.40
N LYS A 60 -15.06 1.22 3.75
CA LYS A 60 -14.83 1.53 2.34
C LYS A 60 -13.53 2.34 2.24
N GLU A 61 -12.39 1.66 2.43
CA GLU A 61 -11.13 2.23 1.98
C GLU A 61 -11.03 1.95 0.47
N PRO A 62 -10.75 2.98 -0.37
CA PRO A 62 -10.66 2.78 -1.80
C PRO A 62 -9.50 1.85 -2.17
N ASP A 63 -8.56 1.55 -1.25
CA ASP A 63 -7.33 0.77 -1.46
C ASP A 63 -6.75 0.99 -2.86
N ASN A 64 -6.65 2.26 -3.23
CA ASN A 64 -6.04 2.67 -4.48
C ASN A 64 -4.55 2.84 -4.24
N VAL A 65 -3.75 2.21 -5.10
CA VAL A 65 -2.29 2.29 -5.07
C VAL A 65 -1.86 3.44 -5.97
N GLU A 66 -1.26 4.45 -5.36
CA GLU A 66 -0.60 5.54 -6.08
C GLU A 66 0.89 5.19 -6.26
N PHE A 67 1.38 5.24 -7.50
CA PHE A 67 2.78 4.98 -7.83
C PHE A 67 3.52 6.29 -8.07
N TYR A 68 4.68 6.47 -7.43
CA TYR A 68 5.49 7.68 -7.50
C TYR A 68 6.75 7.53 -8.36
N SER A 69 7.25 6.31 -8.56
CA SER A 69 8.49 6.07 -9.30
C SER A 69 8.54 4.67 -9.90
N GLY A 70 9.57 4.40 -10.72
CA GLY A 70 9.86 3.05 -11.22
C GLY A 70 8.97 2.56 -12.35
N ILE A 71 8.01 3.39 -12.78
CA ILE A 71 7.06 3.07 -13.85
C ILE A 71 6.98 4.26 -14.81
N PHE A 72 7.05 3.97 -16.10
CA PHE A 72 6.88 4.93 -17.18
C PHE A 72 6.07 4.28 -18.30
N GLU A 73 5.04 4.96 -18.81
CA GLU A 73 4.15 4.44 -19.87
C GLU A 73 3.60 3.01 -19.60
N GLY A 74 3.28 2.72 -18.33
CA GLY A 74 2.76 1.41 -17.91
C GLY A 74 3.78 0.28 -17.90
N GLN A 75 5.08 0.60 -17.98
CA GLN A 75 6.17 -0.36 -17.93
C GLN A 75 7.17 0.01 -16.83
N THR A 76 7.80 -1.00 -16.25
CA THR A 76 8.84 -0.78 -15.24
C THR A 76 10.10 -0.21 -15.88
N THR A 77 10.77 0.71 -15.19
CA THR A 77 11.99 1.36 -15.68
C THR A 77 13.27 0.64 -15.23
N GLY A 78 13.15 -0.35 -14.34
CA GLY A 78 14.31 -0.98 -13.68
C GLY A 78 14.80 -0.22 -12.43
N THR A 79 14.25 0.97 -12.17
CA THR A 79 14.52 1.74 -10.95
C THR A 79 13.54 1.36 -9.84
N PRO A 80 13.80 1.76 -8.58
CA PRO A 80 12.90 1.48 -7.47
C PRO A 80 11.47 1.97 -7.73
N ILE A 81 10.49 1.12 -7.46
CA ILE A 81 9.06 1.43 -7.58
C ILE A 81 8.55 1.88 -6.21
N GLY A 82 8.34 3.18 -6.04
CA GLY A 82 7.72 3.76 -4.86
C GLY A 82 6.21 3.81 -5.00
N PHE A 83 5.48 3.39 -3.97
CA PHE A 83 4.02 3.39 -3.97
C PHE A 83 3.45 3.74 -2.60
N VAL A 84 2.22 4.26 -2.61
CA VAL A 84 1.47 4.67 -1.41
C VAL A 84 0.00 4.30 -1.57
N ILE A 85 -0.63 3.95 -0.44
CA ILE A 85 -2.06 3.74 -0.31
C ILE A 85 -2.54 4.72 0.77
N HIS A 86 -3.40 5.66 0.40
CA HIS A 86 -3.92 6.66 1.33
C HIS A 86 -5.04 6.09 2.20
N ASN A 87 -4.92 6.30 3.51
CA ASN A 87 -5.97 5.90 4.45
C ASN A 87 -7.12 6.91 4.36
N THR A 88 -8.35 6.46 4.07
CA THR A 88 -9.51 7.37 3.97
C THR A 88 -10.22 7.58 5.30
N ASN A 89 -10.01 6.72 6.28
CA ASN A 89 -10.68 6.81 7.57
C ASN A 89 -9.81 7.53 8.62
N GLN A 90 -9.55 8.83 8.40
CA GLN A 90 -9.01 9.72 9.42
C GLN A 90 -10.10 10.11 10.44
N LYS A 91 -10.81 9.14 11.02
CA LYS A 91 -11.59 9.42 12.23
C LYS A 91 -10.66 9.31 13.43
N SER A 92 -9.98 10.43 13.70
CA SER A 92 -9.23 10.73 14.93
C SER A 92 -10.11 10.73 16.21
N LYS A 93 -11.30 10.11 16.21
CA LYS A 93 -12.28 10.25 17.30
C LYS A 93 -12.30 9.11 18.33
N ASP A 94 -11.61 8.00 18.13
CA ASP A 94 -11.64 6.85 19.07
C ASP A 94 -10.38 6.68 19.94
N TYR A 95 -9.41 7.60 19.90
CA TYR A 95 -8.18 7.48 20.69
C TYR A 95 -7.91 8.64 21.66
N SER A 96 -8.93 9.42 22.02
CA SER A 96 -8.83 10.36 23.15
C SER A 96 -8.70 9.65 24.51
N HIS A 97 -8.88 8.33 24.60
CA HIS A 97 -8.79 7.57 25.85
C HIS A 97 -7.39 7.02 26.19
N ILE A 98 -6.39 7.15 25.32
CA ILE A 98 -5.02 6.61 25.57
C ILE A 98 -3.96 7.73 25.49
N LYS A 99 -4.35 9.00 25.52
CA LYS A 99 -3.38 10.09 25.39
C LYS A 99 -2.49 10.31 26.63
N ASP A 100 -2.78 9.64 27.75
CA ASP A 100 -2.11 9.82 29.05
C ASP A 100 -1.80 8.49 29.77
N VAL A 101 -1.18 7.52 29.10
CA VAL A 101 -0.51 6.37 29.78
C VAL A 101 0.91 6.23 29.29
#